data_AF-A0A9P6QAP9-F1
#
_entry.id   AF-A0A9P6QAP9-F1
#
_cell.length_a   1.000
_cell.length_b   1.000
_cell.length_c   1.000
_cell.angle_alpha   90.00
_cell.angle_beta   90.00
_cell.angle_gamma   90.00
#
_symmetry.space_group_name_H-M   'P 1'
#
loop_
_entity.id
_entity.type
_entity.pdbx_description
1 polymer ?
#
loop_
_entity_poly.entity_id
_entity_poly.type
_entity_poly.pdbx_seq_one_letter_code
_entity_poly.pdbx_strand_id
1 'polypeptide(L)'
;MSQGFTRYPYHNQPYPGMIASQDPQETVEGLLVFGHSDLERYRLDQFEGSEYLRTTLSVTVHGQVLARYMGDKSQDYEPETVLDAFVYVFVGPLEHLDLTRPWDYEAFKQEHVAPWITQSSTFKAMVDRTEE
;
A
#
# COMPACT_ATOMS: atom_id res chain seq x y z
N MET A 1 -8.31 -0.98 3.96
CA MET A 1 -8.05 -0.73 5.39
C MET A 1 -7.51 -1.97 6.06
N SER A 2 -6.45 -1.84 6.87
CA SER A 2 -6.01 -2.86 7.85
C SER A 2 -6.05 -2.26 9.27
N GLN A 3 -6.52 -3.02 10.26
CA GLN A 3 -6.63 -2.59 11.67
C GLN A 3 -5.43 -3.02 12.51
N GLY A 4 -5.09 -2.24 13.54
CA GLY A 4 -3.99 -2.49 14.47
C GLY A 4 -2.60 -2.14 13.95
N PHE A 5 -2.50 -1.27 12.94
CA PHE A 5 -1.24 -0.84 12.34
C PHE A 5 -1.18 0.68 12.21
N THR A 6 0.04 1.21 12.14
CA THR A 6 0.31 2.62 11.89
C THR A 6 1.51 2.80 10.97
N ARG A 7 1.66 3.99 10.39
CA ARG A 7 2.75 4.32 9.46
C ARG A 7 3.59 5.46 9.99
N TYR A 8 4.90 5.26 9.96
CA TYR A 8 5.89 6.28 10.27
C TYR A 8 6.78 6.54 9.06
N PRO A 9 7.24 7.79 8.85
CA PRO A 9 8.22 8.09 7.81
C PRO A 9 9.50 7.29 8.03
N TYR A 10 10.03 6.68 6.97
CA TYR A 10 11.37 6.11 6.98
C TYR A 10 12.39 7.24 6.74
N HIS A 11 13.49 7.25 7.49
CA HIS A 11 14.50 8.31 7.37
C HIS A 11 15.12 8.34 5.96
N ASN A 12 15.08 9.52 5.32
CA ASN A 12 15.65 9.79 4.00
C ASN A 12 15.03 8.95 2.85
N GLN A 13 13.84 8.37 3.06
CA GLN A 13 13.09 7.69 2.01
C GLN A 13 11.68 8.28 1.90
N PRO A 14 11.11 8.33 0.69
CA PRO A 14 9.77 8.88 0.51
C PRO A 14 8.66 7.93 0.98
N TYR A 15 8.97 6.64 1.18
CA TYR A 15 8.01 5.62 1.59
C TYR A 15 8.02 5.36 3.11
N PRO A 16 6.87 5.03 3.71
CA PRO A 16 6.75 4.80 5.14
C PRO A 16 7.15 3.37 5.57
N GLY A 17 7.45 3.20 6.86
CA GLY A 17 7.40 1.91 7.54
C GLY A 17 6.04 1.70 8.19
N MET A 18 5.37 0.58 7.87
CA MET A 18 4.14 0.17 8.55
C MET A 18 4.48 -0.78 9.69
N ILE A 19 4.11 -0.44 10.93
CA ILE A 19 4.37 -1.27 12.13
C ILE A 19 3.07 -1.55 12.88
N ALA A 20 3.08 -2.57 13.75
CA ALA A 20 1.96 -2.83 14.65
C ALA A 20 1.74 -1.63 15.58
N SER A 21 0.48 -1.23 15.72
CA SER A 21 0.08 -0.15 16.62
C SER A 21 -0.14 -0.66 18.03
N GLN A 22 0.05 0.23 19.02
CA GLN A 22 -0.39 -0.01 20.39
C GLN A 22 -1.92 0.12 20.54
N ASP A 23 -2.58 0.84 19.64
CA ASP A 23 -4.03 0.95 19.57
C ASP A 23 -4.57 -0.01 18.48
N PRO A 24 -5.31 -1.07 18.85
CA PRO A 24 -5.89 -1.99 17.88
C PRO A 24 -6.96 -1.35 16.98
N GLN A 25 -7.47 -0.16 17.34
CA GLN A 25 -8.44 0.58 16.53
C GLN A 25 -7.77 1.45 15.45
N GLU A 26 -6.46 1.68 15.52
CA GLU A 26 -5.75 2.39 14.46
C GLU A 26 -5.83 1.62 13.14
N THR A 27 -5.96 2.37 12.05
CA THR A 27 -6.13 1.80 10.74
C THR A 27 -5.20 2.43 9.73
N VAL A 28 -4.74 1.60 8.78
CA VAL A 28 -3.96 2.05 7.64
C VAL A 28 -4.81 1.93 6.38
N GLU A 29 -5.00 3.06 5.72
CA GLU A 29 -5.54 3.13 4.36
C GLU A 29 -4.42 3.05 3.33
N GLY A 30 -4.71 2.42 2.20
CA GLY A 30 -3.75 2.21 1.13
C GLY A 30 -4.40 1.70 -0.13
N LEU A 31 -3.56 1.39 -1.12
CA LEU A 31 -3.98 0.87 -2.41
C LEU A 31 -3.91 -0.66 -2.40
N LEU A 32 -4.99 -1.30 -2.84
CA LEU A 32 -5.01 -2.74 -3.08
C LEU A 32 -4.66 -3.00 -4.55
N VAL A 33 -3.54 -3.70 -4.77
CA VAL A 33 -3.02 -3.98 -6.11
C VAL A 33 -3.18 -5.45 -6.43
N PHE A 34 -3.71 -5.75 -7.61
CA PHE A 34 -3.97 -7.09 -8.10
C PHE A 34 -3.06 -7.43 -9.28
N GLY A 35 -3.01 -8.73 -9.62
CA GLY A 35 -2.37 -9.20 -10.86
C GLY A 35 -0.87 -9.45 -10.78
N HIS A 36 -0.25 -9.34 -9.60
CA HIS A 36 1.16 -9.66 -9.44
C HIS A 36 1.42 -11.17 -9.53
N SER A 37 2.18 -11.56 -10.55
CA SER A 37 2.77 -12.89 -10.67
C SER A 37 3.72 -13.20 -9.51
N ASP A 38 4.05 -14.48 -9.32
CA ASP A 38 5.03 -14.88 -8.30
C ASP A 38 6.40 -14.22 -8.52
N LEU A 39 6.80 -14.00 -9.78
CA LEU A 39 8.07 -13.34 -10.12
C LEU A 39 8.06 -11.85 -9.76
N GLU A 40 6.95 -11.15 -10.02
CA GLU A 40 6.81 -9.74 -9.61
C GLU A 40 6.78 -9.61 -8.11
N ARG A 41 6.07 -10.52 -7.42
CA ARG A 41 6.09 -10.60 -5.96
C ARG A 41 7.49 -10.84 -5.39
N TYR A 42 8.27 -11.74 -6.00
CA TYR A 42 9.66 -11.95 -5.62
C TYR A 42 10.52 -10.70 -5.82
N ARG A 43 10.32 -9.97 -6.93
CA ARG A 43 11.03 -8.70 -7.16
C ARG A 43 10.67 -7.63 -6.13
N LEU A 44 9.40 -7.57 -5.72
CA LEU A 44 8.97 -6.71 -4.62
C LEU A 44 9.65 -7.11 -3.31
N ASP A 45 9.71 -8.41 -2.97
CA ASP A 45 10.43 -8.89 -1.78
C ASP A 45 11.91 -8.43 -1.78
N GLN A 46 12.57 -8.46 -2.95
CA GLN A 46 13.95 -7.98 -3.08
C GLN A 46 14.09 -6.45 -2.99
N PHE A 47 13.11 -5.71 -3.52
CA PHE A 47 13.10 -4.25 -3.47
C PHE A 47 12.91 -3.73 -2.05
N GLU A 48 11.96 -4.33 -1.31
CA GLU A 48 11.66 -3.98 0.09
C GLU A 48 12.79 -4.39 1.04
N GLY A 49 13.55 -5.43 0.68
CA GLY A 49 14.74 -5.87 1.40
C GLY A 49 14.42 -6.60 2.71
N SER A 50 15.42 -6.74 3.58
CA SER A 50 15.30 -7.53 4.81
C SER A 50 14.54 -6.83 5.93
N GLU A 51 14.30 -5.52 5.81
CA GLU A 51 13.66 -4.71 6.85
C GLU A 51 12.14 -4.73 6.77
N TYR A 52 11.59 -5.32 5.71
CA TYR A 52 10.17 -5.45 5.49
C TYR A 52 9.81 -6.92 5.32
N LEU A 53 8.90 -7.40 6.16
CA LEU A 53 8.39 -8.74 6.09
C LEU A 53 7.06 -8.74 5.35
N ARG A 54 6.98 -9.49 4.25
CA ARG A 54 5.70 -9.77 3.59
C ARG A 54 4.86 -10.68 4.49
N THR A 55 3.70 -10.19 4.91
CA THR A 55 2.70 -10.92 5.67
C THR A 55 1.35 -10.91 4.96
N THR A 56 0.48 -11.84 5.31
CA THR A 56 -0.92 -11.82 4.87
C THR A 56 -1.76 -11.16 5.96
N LEU A 57 -2.54 -10.14 5.60
CA LEU A 57 -3.48 -9.46 6.48
C LEU A 57 -4.87 -9.43 5.84
N SER A 58 -5.91 -9.55 6.66
CA SER A 58 -7.27 -9.29 6.21
C SER A 58 -7.48 -7.78 6.09
N VAL A 59 -7.92 -7.34 4.91
CA VAL A 59 -8.16 -5.93 4.58
C VAL A 59 -9.60 -5.72 4.14
N THR A 60 -10.15 -4.58 4.54
CA THR A 60 -11.49 -4.13 4.10
C THR A 60 -11.35 -3.21 2.90
N VAL A 61 -12.12 -3.48 1.84
CA VAL A 61 -12.18 -2.65 0.63
C VAL A 61 -13.17 -1.50 0.85
N HIS A 62 -12.80 -0.27 0.49
CA HIS A 62 -13.68 0.91 0.65
C HIS A 62 -14.59 1.17 -0.56
N GLY A 63 -14.16 0.79 -1.76
CA GLY A 63 -14.90 1.02 -3.00
C GLY A 63 -15.16 -0.29 -3.74
N GLN A 64 -15.97 -0.23 -4.79
CA GLN A 64 -16.18 -1.38 -5.65
C GLN A 64 -14.88 -1.73 -6.41
N VAL A 65 -14.47 -2.99 -6.36
CA VAL A 65 -13.34 -3.50 -7.16
C VAL A 65 -13.89 -4.39 -8.26
N LEU A 66 -13.72 -3.95 -9.50
CA LEU A 66 -14.21 -4.70 -10.66
C LEU A 66 -13.37 -5.96 -10.90
N ALA A 67 -14.05 -7.07 -11.19
CA ALA A 67 -13.49 -8.39 -11.50
C ALA A 67 -12.36 -8.33 -12.53
N ARG A 68 -12.48 -7.42 -13.52
CA ARG A 68 -11.49 -7.20 -14.59
C ARG A 68 -10.07 -6.88 -14.09
N TYR A 69 -9.93 -6.33 -12.88
CA TYR A 69 -8.62 -6.03 -12.29
C TYR A 69 -8.00 -7.24 -11.57
N MET A 70 -8.77 -8.29 -11.30
CA MET A 70 -8.41 -9.38 -10.40
C MET A 70 -8.02 -10.67 -11.14
N GLY A 71 -7.80 -10.59 -12.44
CA GLY A 71 -7.42 -11.74 -13.28
C GLY A 71 -8.53 -12.79 -13.32
N ASP A 72 -8.31 -13.91 -12.64
CA ASP A 72 -9.16 -15.12 -12.69
C ASP A 72 -10.45 -15.02 -11.86
N LYS A 73 -10.76 -13.87 -11.24
CA LYS A 73 -12.00 -13.68 -10.49
C LYS A 73 -13.14 -13.28 -11.43
N SER A 74 -14.27 -13.96 -11.30
CA SER A 74 -15.47 -13.71 -12.10
C SER A 74 -16.46 -12.73 -11.47
N GLN A 75 -16.17 -12.22 -10.27
CA GLN A 75 -17.09 -11.37 -9.50
C GLN A 75 -16.36 -10.16 -8.94
N ASP A 76 -17.05 -9.03 -8.95
CA ASP A 76 -16.61 -7.79 -8.32
C ASP A 76 -16.56 -7.96 -6.78
N TYR A 77 -15.72 -7.17 -6.11
CA TYR A 77 -15.85 -6.96 -4.68
C TYR A 77 -16.63 -5.69 -4.41
N GLU A 78 -17.68 -5.82 -3.61
CA GLU A 78 -18.47 -4.70 -3.13
C GLU A 78 -17.70 -3.95 -2.02
N PRO A 79 -18.04 -2.67 -1.76
CA PRO A 79 -17.57 -1.98 -0.56
C PRO A 79 -17.78 -2.83 0.70
N GLU A 80 -16.88 -2.70 1.67
CA GLU A 80 -16.85 -3.46 2.93
C GLU A 80 -16.52 -4.95 2.79
N THR A 81 -16.23 -5.45 1.58
CA THR A 81 -15.71 -6.80 1.42
C THR A 81 -14.37 -6.95 2.15
N VAL A 82 -14.25 -8.01 2.95
CA VAL A 82 -13.01 -8.39 3.63
C VAL A 82 -12.30 -9.48 2.83
N LEU A 83 -11.01 -9.30 2.56
CA LEU A 83 -10.18 -10.25 1.84
C LEU A 83 -8.76 -10.29 2.39
N ASP A 84 -8.06 -11.40 2.15
CA ASP A 84 -6.66 -11.52 2.51
C ASP A 84 -5.76 -10.90 1.42
N ALA A 85 -4.83 -10.04 1.85
CA ALA A 85 -3.87 -9.37 0.97
C ALA A 85 -2.45 -9.51 1.53
N PHE A 86 -1.46 -9.49 0.64
CA PHE A 86 -0.07 -9.37 1.04
C PHE A 86 0.25 -7.92 1.38
N VAL A 87 0.89 -7.71 2.51
CA VAL A 87 1.33 -6.40 3.02
C VAL A 87 2.75 -6.50 3.54
N TYR A 88 3.56 -5.47 3.30
CA TYR A 88 4.92 -5.37 3.84
C TYR A 88 4.90 -4.62 5.16
N VAL A 89 5.24 -5.34 6.24
CA VAL A 89 5.34 -4.78 7.60
C VAL A 89 6.81 -4.54 7.90
N PHE A 90 7.14 -3.34 8.37
CA PHE A 90 8.48 -3.00 8.79
C PHE A 90 8.85 -3.78 10.06
N VAL A 91 9.95 -4.51 9.99
CA VAL A 91 10.54 -5.34 11.06
C VAL A 91 12.00 -4.97 11.33
N GLY A 92 12.52 -3.93 10.66
CA GLY A 92 13.85 -3.39 10.88
C GLY A 92 13.99 -2.61 12.19
N PRO A 93 15.17 -2.03 12.46
CA PRO A 93 15.41 -1.18 13.62
C PRO A 93 14.47 0.04 13.64
N LEU A 94 13.78 0.27 14.76
CA LEU A 94 12.86 1.40 14.90
C LEU A 94 13.55 2.76 14.77
N GLU A 95 14.87 2.84 14.99
CA GLU A 95 15.66 4.05 14.78
C GLU A 95 15.74 4.49 13.30
N HIS A 96 15.34 3.63 12.36
CA HIS A 96 15.19 4.01 10.96
C HIS A 96 13.86 4.73 10.67
N LEU A 97 12.94 4.74 11.63
CA LEU A 97 11.64 5.40 11.53
C LEU A 97 11.57 6.66 12.39
N ASP A 98 10.97 7.70 11.85
CA ASP A 98 10.65 8.91 12.59
C ASP A 98 9.35 8.73 13.39
N LEU A 99 9.46 8.16 14.59
CA LEU A 99 8.32 7.92 15.48
C LEU A 99 7.73 9.20 16.10
N THR A 100 8.33 10.36 15.86
CA THR A 100 7.90 11.63 16.47
C THR A 100 6.70 12.26 15.75
N ARG A 101 6.41 11.82 14.52
CA ARG A 101 5.30 12.30 13.71
C ARG A 101 4.65 11.17 12.91
N PRO A 102 3.32 11.21 12.73
CA PRO A 102 2.65 10.27 11.83
C PRO A 102 3.07 10.53 10.38
N TRP A 103 3.02 9.49 9.55
CA TRP A 103 3.23 9.65 8.12
C TRP A 103 1.99 10.27 7.46
N ASP A 104 2.20 11.37 6.73
CA ASP A 104 1.14 12.11 6.06
C ASP A 104 0.97 11.66 4.60
N TYR A 105 -0.13 10.94 4.34
CA TYR A 105 -0.45 10.43 3.01
C TYR A 105 -0.73 11.54 1.99
N GLU A 106 -1.37 12.63 2.40
CA GLU A 106 -1.71 13.72 1.49
C GLU A 106 -0.46 14.50 1.09
N ALA A 107 0.43 14.76 2.04
CA ALA A 107 1.73 15.36 1.76
C ALA A 107 2.55 14.50 0.79
N PHE A 108 2.62 13.18 1.02
CA PHE A 108 3.33 12.26 0.11
C PHE A 108 2.78 12.30 -1.32
N LYS A 109 1.46 12.29 -1.50
CA LYS A 109 0.85 12.38 -2.84
C LYS A 109 1.25 13.66 -3.57
N GLN A 110 1.21 14.80 -2.88
CA GLN A 110 1.55 16.09 -3.47
C GLN A 110 3.03 16.18 -3.83
N GLU A 111 3.92 15.71 -2.95
CA GLU A 111 5.36 15.89 -3.07
C GLU A 111 6.03 14.85 -3.99
N HIS A 112 5.53 13.61 -4.00
CA HIS A 112 6.21 12.49 -4.68
C HIS A 112 5.41 11.90 -5.83
N VAL A 113 4.07 11.83 -5.72
CA VAL A 113 3.23 11.24 -6.76
C VAL A 113 3.01 12.20 -7.93
N ALA A 114 2.77 13.50 -7.69
CA ALA A 114 2.58 14.47 -8.76
C ALA A 114 3.80 14.59 -9.73
N PRO A 115 5.06 14.62 -9.25
CA PRO A 115 6.23 14.56 -10.12
C PRO A 115 6.39 13.20 -10.84
N TRP A 116 6.01 12.09 -10.20
CA TRP A 116 6.07 10.75 -10.81
C TRP A 116 5.02 10.56 -11.92
N ILE A 117 3.80 11.06 -11.72
CA ILE A 117 2.73 11.02 -12.73
C ILE A 117 3.10 11.83 -13.97
N THR A 118 3.79 12.96 -13.80
CA THR A 118 4.20 13.81 -14.92
C THR A 118 5.39 13.25 -15.72
N GLN A 119 6.18 12.33 -15.14
CA GLN A 119 7.35 11.73 -15.80
C GLN A 119 7.06 10.38 -16.48
N SER A 120 5.95 9.71 -16.15
CA SER A 120 5.56 8.44 -16.77
C SER A 120 4.24 8.58 -17.56
N SER A 121 4.36 8.71 -18.89
CA SER A 121 3.22 8.77 -19.82
C SER A 121 2.30 7.55 -19.75
N THR A 122 2.80 6.41 -19.27
CA THR A 122 2.01 5.18 -19.14
C THR A 122 1.07 5.22 -17.92
N PHE A 123 1.48 5.85 -16.83
CA PHE A 123 0.68 5.93 -15.59
C PHE A 123 -0.35 7.07 -15.65
N LYS A 124 -0.02 8.18 -16.32
CA LYS A 124 -0.99 9.24 -16.63
C LYS A 124 -2.23 8.70 -17.35
N ALA A 125 -2.05 7.76 -18.27
CA ALA A 125 -3.16 7.12 -18.98
C ALA A 125 -4.00 6.16 -18.11
N MET A 126 -3.49 5.70 -16.96
CA MET A 126 -4.29 4.93 -15.99
C MET A 126 -5.10 5.83 -15.07
N VAL A 127 -4.52 6.94 -14.62
CA VAL A 127 -5.20 7.92 -13.74
C VAL A 127 -6.30 8.67 -14.49
N ASP A 128 -6.04 9.14 -15.71
CA ASP A 128 -7.03 9.87 -16.53
C ASP A 128 -8.25 8.99 -16.90
N ARG A 129 -8.14 7.64 -16.82
CA ARG A 129 -9.25 6.71 -17.07
C ARG A 129 -10.10 6.38 -15.84
N THR A 130 -9.71 6.89 -14.68
CA THR A 130 -10.45 6.74 -13.42
C THR A 130 -11.31 7.97 -13.10
N GLU A 131 -11.21 9.04 -13.89
CA GLU A 131 -12.00 10.29 -13.74
C GLU A 131 -13.05 10.50 -14.85
N GLU A 132 -13.33 9.48 -15.68
CA GLU A 132 -14.49 9.41 -16.59
C GLU A 132 -15.53 8.39 -16.08
#